data_AF-A0A9D8U271-F1
#
_entry.id   AF-A0A9D8U271-F1
#
_cell.length_a   1.000
_cell.length_b   1.000
_cell.length_c   1.000
_cell.angle_alpha   90.00
_cell.angle_beta   90.00
_cell.angle_gamma   90.00
#
_symmetry.space_group_name_H-M   'P 1'
#
loop_
_entity.id
_entity.type
_entity.pdbx_description
1 polymer ?
#
loop_
_entity_poly.entity_id
_entity_poly.type
_entity_poly.pdbx_seq_one_letter_code
_entity_poly.pdbx_strand_id
1 'polypeptide(L)'
;MKKLFYVSLLVSLLIGAQMPASAQAIVNTDDPRQLGLDIFAAVNRGAEPATVAVRLQSLVRIFRFRCTRLTDYQVFSQRTNITDFKVKCSGDSLYGVTVASNGYVSVYGGNGIVSSFNRNDGLILIFDNEGELSGDRSLTVEQAVGETVDRLELEEDINVIYVMGTIASILGFLLVFGLIWWRAWQYRQTRKPRQRMKPMQKHRVGASSSDKDAFLEESEEVSKNVFKHPQGFFIARGKRGKRRFFSGRIWARLYASRGWRLFEISAPKREQPVAGE
;
A
#
# COMPACT_ATOMS: atom_id res chain seq x y z
N MET A 1 -78.62 -23.68 -12.93
CA MET A 1 -77.55 -24.71 -12.88
C MET A 1 -76.20 -24.28 -13.44
N LYS A 2 -76.10 -23.50 -14.54
CA LYS A 2 -74.80 -23.10 -15.13
C LYS A 2 -73.89 -22.24 -14.21
N LYS A 3 -74.43 -21.44 -13.29
CA LYS A 3 -73.62 -20.60 -12.37
C LYS A 3 -72.91 -21.38 -11.26
N LEU A 4 -73.44 -22.54 -10.84
CA LEU A 4 -72.80 -23.39 -9.82
C LEU A 4 -71.56 -24.13 -10.36
N PHE A 5 -71.55 -24.43 -11.66
CA PHE A 5 -70.43 -25.13 -12.30
C PHE A 5 -69.18 -24.23 -12.40
N TYR A 6 -69.36 -22.93 -12.69
CA TYR A 6 -68.23 -21.99 -12.77
C TYR A 6 -67.59 -21.70 -11.43
N VAL A 7 -68.37 -21.63 -10.35
CA VAL A 7 -67.83 -21.40 -9.00
C VAL A 7 -67.06 -22.62 -8.52
N SER A 8 -67.55 -23.84 -8.78
CA SER A 8 -66.83 -25.06 -8.44
C SER A 8 -65.50 -25.19 -9.20
N LEU A 9 -65.47 -24.82 -10.47
CA LEU A 9 -64.25 -24.90 -11.29
C LEU A 9 -63.18 -23.89 -10.86
N LEU A 10 -63.60 -22.67 -10.46
CA LEU A 10 -62.70 -21.62 -9.99
C LEU A 10 -62.10 -21.94 -8.62
N VAL A 11 -62.87 -22.57 -7.73
CA VAL A 11 -62.38 -23.02 -6.42
C VAL A 11 -61.39 -24.18 -6.57
N SER A 12 -61.61 -25.11 -7.50
CA SER A 12 -60.64 -26.20 -7.76
C SER A 12 -59.32 -25.70 -8.36
N LEU A 13 -59.33 -24.65 -9.18
CA LEU A 13 -58.11 -24.02 -9.72
C LEU A 13 -57.31 -23.25 -8.65
N LEU A 14 -57.97 -22.67 -7.65
CA LEU A 14 -57.31 -21.99 -6.52
C LEU A 14 -56.68 -22.96 -5.52
N ILE A 15 -57.25 -24.16 -5.35
CA ILE A 15 -56.67 -25.20 -4.47
C ILE A 15 -55.47 -25.88 -5.14
N GLY A 16 -55.44 -26.01 -6.47
CA GLY A 16 -54.29 -26.54 -7.22
C GLY A 16 -53.05 -25.63 -7.20
N ALA A 17 -53.21 -24.33 -6.95
CA ALA A 17 -52.11 -23.37 -6.87
C ALA A 17 -51.43 -23.30 -5.48
N GLN A 18 -51.96 -24.02 -4.48
CA GLN A 18 -51.41 -24.07 -3.13
C GLN A 18 -50.68 -25.38 -2.81
N MET A 19 -50.26 -26.16 -3.81
CA MET A 19 -49.24 -27.18 -3.56
C MET A 19 -47.92 -26.45 -3.32
N PRO A 20 -47.37 -26.42 -2.09
CA PRO A 20 -46.04 -25.91 -1.90
C PRO A 20 -45.13 -26.79 -2.75
N ALA A 21 -44.41 -26.16 -3.67
CA ALA A 21 -43.24 -26.74 -4.29
C ALA A 21 -42.19 -26.96 -3.19
N SER A 22 -42.36 -27.99 -2.37
CA SER A 22 -41.32 -28.56 -1.51
C SER A 22 -40.39 -29.44 -2.36
N ALA A 23 -39.97 -28.91 -3.50
CA ALA A 23 -38.71 -29.33 -4.11
C ALA A 23 -37.60 -28.54 -3.39
N GLN A 24 -37.40 -28.85 -2.10
CA GLN A 24 -36.13 -28.55 -1.47
C GLN A 24 -35.13 -29.44 -2.20
N ALA A 25 -34.40 -28.85 -3.15
CA ALA A 25 -33.17 -29.47 -3.64
C ALA A 25 -32.42 -29.92 -2.40
N ILE A 26 -32.09 -31.21 -2.33
CA ILE A 26 -31.18 -31.76 -1.34
C ILE A 26 -29.84 -31.09 -1.67
N VAL A 27 -29.67 -29.89 -1.14
CA VAL A 27 -28.45 -29.12 -1.18
C VAL A 27 -27.46 -29.99 -0.45
N ASN A 28 -26.40 -30.38 -1.14
CA ASN A 28 -25.34 -31.19 -0.58
C ASN A 28 -24.62 -30.29 0.45
N THR A 29 -25.05 -30.39 1.72
CA THR A 29 -24.69 -29.48 2.82
C THR A 29 -23.18 -29.46 3.13
N ASP A 30 -22.41 -30.34 2.49
CA ASP A 30 -20.98 -30.52 2.72
C ASP A 30 -20.08 -29.86 1.66
N ASP A 31 -20.62 -29.25 0.58
CA ASP A 31 -19.78 -28.50 -0.36
C ASP A 31 -19.41 -27.12 0.22
N PRO A 32 -18.11 -26.86 0.52
CA PRO A 32 -17.68 -25.58 1.08
C PRO A 32 -17.98 -24.40 0.16
N ARG A 33 -18.02 -24.61 -1.17
CA ARG A 33 -18.34 -23.54 -2.12
C ARG A 33 -19.79 -23.11 -2.03
N GLN A 34 -20.70 -24.09 -1.94
CA GLN A 34 -22.12 -23.83 -1.81
C GLN A 34 -22.44 -23.17 -0.46
N LEU A 35 -21.82 -23.64 0.62
CA LEU A 35 -21.92 -22.99 1.93
C LEU A 35 -21.39 -21.55 1.90
N GLY A 36 -20.28 -21.29 1.20
CA GLY A 36 -19.75 -19.94 1.02
C GLY A 36 -20.72 -19.00 0.31
N LEU A 37 -21.32 -19.46 -0.79
CA LEU A 37 -22.36 -18.71 -1.52
C LEU A 37 -23.58 -18.45 -0.66
N ASP A 38 -24.00 -19.46 0.11
CA ASP A 38 -25.13 -19.40 1.02
C ASP A 38 -24.90 -18.42 2.17
N ILE A 39 -23.68 -18.34 2.71
CA ILE A 39 -23.30 -17.35 3.72
C ILE A 39 -23.27 -15.94 3.11
N PHE A 40 -22.63 -15.78 1.95
CA PHE A 40 -22.57 -14.49 1.25
C PHE A 40 -23.96 -13.95 0.92
N ALA A 41 -24.84 -14.81 0.41
CA ALA A 41 -26.22 -14.46 0.10
C ALA A 41 -27.03 -14.17 1.38
N ALA A 42 -26.85 -14.95 2.45
CA ALA A 42 -27.53 -14.73 3.72
C ALA A 42 -27.19 -13.37 4.32
N VAL A 43 -25.91 -13.00 4.37
CA VAL A 43 -25.47 -11.70 4.91
C VAL A 43 -25.99 -10.54 4.06
N ASN A 44 -25.88 -10.62 2.74
CA ASN A 44 -26.35 -9.53 1.86
C ASN A 44 -27.89 -9.37 1.84
N ARG A 45 -28.64 -10.43 2.19
CA ARG A 45 -30.10 -10.40 2.31
C ARG A 45 -30.58 -10.03 3.72
N GLY A 46 -29.67 -9.81 4.67
CA GLY A 46 -30.04 -9.54 6.07
C GLY A 46 -30.75 -10.73 6.73
N ALA A 47 -30.31 -11.95 6.41
CA ALA A 47 -30.81 -13.15 7.07
C ALA A 47 -30.50 -13.15 8.57
N GLU A 48 -31.23 -13.96 9.33
CA GLU A 48 -31.07 -14.04 10.77
C GLU A 48 -29.63 -14.42 11.17
N PRO A 49 -29.03 -13.71 12.14
CA PRO A 49 -27.65 -13.96 12.58
C PRO A 49 -27.34 -15.40 12.97
N ALA A 50 -28.29 -16.09 13.60
CA ALA A 50 -28.17 -17.49 14.00
C ALA A 50 -28.02 -18.43 12.80
N THR A 51 -28.74 -18.17 11.70
CA THR A 51 -28.62 -18.96 10.47
C THR A 51 -27.22 -18.83 9.86
N VAL A 52 -26.65 -17.62 9.90
CA VAL A 52 -25.27 -17.37 9.44
C VAL A 52 -24.25 -18.05 10.36
N ALA A 53 -24.45 -18.02 11.67
CA ALA A 53 -23.59 -18.68 12.65
C ALA A 53 -23.48 -20.20 12.41
N VAL A 54 -24.61 -20.87 12.22
CA VAL A 54 -24.65 -22.33 11.96
C VAL A 54 -23.87 -22.67 10.68
N ARG A 55 -24.02 -21.87 9.62
CA ARG A 55 -23.30 -22.09 8.36
C ARG A 55 -21.80 -21.82 8.50
N LEU A 56 -21.42 -20.76 9.20
CA LEU A 56 -20.00 -20.46 9.50
C LEU A 56 -19.34 -21.57 10.31
N GLN A 57 -20.05 -22.11 11.32
CA GLN A 57 -19.58 -23.25 12.10
C GLN A 57 -19.31 -24.48 11.22
N SER A 58 -20.26 -24.84 10.35
CA SER A 58 -20.09 -25.94 9.39
C SER A 58 -18.90 -25.71 8.47
N LEU A 59 -18.74 -24.47 7.98
CA LEU A 59 -17.62 -24.11 7.10
C LEU A 59 -16.26 -24.30 7.81
N VAL A 60 -16.11 -23.78 9.03
CA VAL A 60 -14.86 -23.92 9.81
C VAL A 60 -14.53 -25.39 10.07
N ARG A 61 -15.54 -26.24 10.34
CA ARG A 61 -15.36 -27.68 10.53
C ARG A 61 -14.88 -28.39 9.28
N ILE A 62 -15.40 -28.05 8.10
CA ILE A 62 -14.99 -28.64 6.81
C ILE A 62 -13.50 -28.41 6.54
N PHE A 63 -12.97 -27.25 6.91
CA PHE A 63 -11.54 -26.93 6.80
C PHE A 63 -10.67 -27.56 7.92
N ARG A 64 -11.17 -28.59 8.61
CA ARG A 64 -10.48 -29.38 9.65
C ARG A 64 -10.08 -28.60 10.92
N PHE A 65 -10.67 -27.44 11.16
CA PHE A 65 -10.49 -26.73 12.42
C PHE A 65 -11.43 -27.27 13.49
N ARG A 66 -10.97 -27.26 14.74
CA ARG A 66 -11.78 -27.67 15.90
C ARG A 66 -12.73 -26.53 16.24
N CYS A 67 -13.98 -26.62 15.79
CA CYS A 67 -15.03 -25.69 16.16
C CYS A 67 -16.27 -26.45 16.64
N THR A 68 -16.33 -26.77 17.93
CA THR A 68 -17.49 -27.46 18.51
C THR A 68 -18.70 -26.56 18.57
N ARG A 69 -18.55 -25.29 18.95
CA ARG A 69 -19.60 -24.26 18.93
C ARG A 69 -19.02 -22.93 18.47
N LEU A 70 -19.78 -22.15 17.72
CA LEU A 70 -19.46 -20.74 17.43
C LEU A 70 -19.98 -19.90 18.59
N THR A 71 -19.09 -19.14 19.25
CA THR A 71 -19.48 -18.26 20.35
C THR A 71 -19.76 -16.86 19.85
N ASP A 72 -18.88 -16.32 19.02
CA ASP A 72 -18.99 -14.95 18.52
C ASP A 72 -18.62 -14.90 17.03
N TYR A 73 -19.25 -14.03 16.27
CA TYR A 73 -18.70 -13.62 14.98
C TYR A 73 -18.87 -12.13 14.73
N GLN A 74 -18.02 -11.62 13.84
CA GLN A 74 -18.03 -10.23 13.41
C GLN A 74 -17.79 -10.18 11.90
N VAL A 75 -18.62 -9.44 11.18
CA VAL A 75 -18.35 -9.04 9.80
C VAL A 75 -17.45 -7.81 9.84
N PHE A 76 -16.19 -7.96 9.44
CA PHE A 76 -15.19 -6.88 9.59
C PHE A 76 -14.86 -6.17 8.27
N SER A 77 -15.12 -6.83 7.13
CA SER A 77 -15.00 -6.19 5.82
C SER A 77 -16.08 -6.72 4.89
N GLN A 78 -16.85 -5.80 4.29
CA GLN A 78 -17.85 -6.14 3.28
C GLN A 78 -17.57 -5.33 2.02
N ARG A 79 -17.14 -6.03 0.97
CA ARG A 79 -16.94 -5.50 -0.38
C ARG A 79 -18.04 -6.06 -1.28
N THR A 80 -18.24 -5.47 -2.45
CA THR A 80 -19.32 -5.87 -3.38
C THR A 80 -19.35 -7.36 -3.70
N ASN A 81 -18.19 -8.02 -3.74
CA ASN A 81 -18.06 -9.43 -4.13
C ASN A 81 -17.45 -10.33 -3.06
N ILE A 82 -17.04 -9.78 -1.90
CA ILE A 82 -16.29 -10.49 -0.86
C ILE A 82 -16.77 -10.02 0.51
N THR A 83 -16.96 -10.96 1.42
CA THR A 83 -17.29 -10.69 2.82
C THR A 83 -16.30 -11.44 3.71
N ASP A 84 -15.66 -10.71 4.60
CA ASP A 84 -14.70 -11.25 5.56
C ASP A 84 -15.28 -11.23 6.98
N PHE A 85 -15.12 -12.36 7.66
CA PHE A 85 -15.60 -12.60 9.02
C PHE A 85 -14.43 -12.91 9.95
N LYS A 86 -14.56 -12.46 11.20
CA LYS A 86 -13.86 -13.01 12.35
C LYS A 86 -14.83 -13.93 13.07
N VAL A 87 -14.40 -15.15 13.37
CA VAL A 87 -15.24 -16.19 13.97
C VAL A 87 -14.52 -16.78 15.17
N LYS A 88 -15.14 -16.74 16.35
CA LYS A 88 -14.62 -17.36 17.57
C LYS A 88 -15.35 -18.66 17.86
N CYS A 89 -14.58 -19.72 18.06
CA CYS A 89 -15.09 -21.02 18.45
C CYS A 89 -14.84 -21.29 19.94
N SER A 90 -15.66 -22.15 20.54
CA SER A 90 -15.47 -22.63 21.91
C SER A 90 -14.11 -23.33 22.06
N GLY A 91 -13.26 -22.85 22.98
CA GLY A 91 -11.86 -23.27 23.10
C GLY A 91 -10.82 -22.19 22.72
N ASP A 92 -11.26 -20.94 22.54
CA ASP A 92 -10.44 -19.72 22.38
C ASP A 92 -9.59 -19.61 21.11
N SER A 93 -9.91 -20.36 20.05
CA SER A 93 -9.35 -20.12 18.72
C SER A 93 -10.19 -19.12 17.92
N LEU A 94 -9.54 -18.05 17.46
CA LEU A 94 -10.11 -17.08 16.52
C LEU A 94 -9.72 -17.44 15.08
N TYR A 95 -10.71 -17.44 14.21
CA TYR A 95 -10.57 -17.75 12.78
C TYR A 95 -11.00 -16.57 11.93
N GLY A 96 -10.32 -16.36 10.82
CA GLY A 96 -10.75 -15.52 9.73
C GLY A 96 -11.43 -16.38 8.67
N VAL A 97 -12.60 -15.95 8.22
CA VAL A 97 -13.35 -16.62 7.16
C VAL A 97 -13.61 -15.60 6.06
N THR A 98 -13.15 -15.88 4.85
CA THR A 98 -13.44 -15.07 3.66
C THR A 98 -14.39 -15.85 2.78
N VAL A 99 -15.52 -15.25 2.42
CA VAL A 99 -16.46 -15.79 1.43
C VAL A 99 -16.64 -14.81 0.29
N ALA A 100 -16.87 -15.30 -0.92
CA ALA A 100 -17.08 -14.45 -2.08
C ALA A 100 -18.30 -14.88 -2.90
N SER A 101 -18.84 -13.93 -3.66
CA SER A 101 -19.97 -14.10 -4.59
C SER A 101 -19.76 -15.17 -5.66
N ASN A 102 -18.52 -15.57 -5.95
CA ASN A 102 -18.17 -16.64 -6.89
C ASN A 102 -18.00 -18.02 -6.22
N GLY A 103 -18.29 -18.13 -4.92
CA GLY A 103 -18.14 -19.36 -4.15
C GLY A 103 -16.71 -19.64 -3.68
N TYR A 104 -15.80 -18.67 -3.82
CA TYR A 104 -14.50 -18.76 -3.16
C TYR A 104 -14.67 -18.68 -1.65
N VAL A 105 -14.00 -19.60 -0.95
CA VAL A 105 -13.96 -19.67 0.50
C VAL A 105 -12.52 -19.88 0.97
N SER A 106 -12.14 -19.13 2.00
CA SER A 106 -10.90 -19.35 2.74
C SER A 106 -11.18 -19.30 4.23
N VAL A 107 -10.60 -20.24 4.99
CA VAL A 107 -10.61 -20.24 6.45
C VAL A 107 -9.17 -20.28 6.92
N TYR A 108 -8.79 -19.33 7.77
CA TYR A 108 -7.43 -19.20 8.30
C TYR A 108 -7.45 -18.84 9.79
N GLY A 109 -6.37 -19.13 10.52
CA GLY A 109 -6.24 -18.77 11.94
C GLY A 109 -6.15 -19.96 12.90
N GLY A 110 -6.50 -19.73 14.16
CA GLY A 110 -6.34 -20.70 15.25
C GLY A 110 -4.95 -20.73 15.91
N ASN A 111 -4.04 -19.85 15.49
CA ASN A 111 -2.66 -19.73 15.99
C ASN A 111 -2.30 -18.29 16.40
N GLY A 112 -3.31 -17.44 16.62
CA GLY A 112 -3.11 -16.03 17.01
C GLY A 112 -2.77 -15.07 15.86
N ILE A 113 -2.79 -15.52 14.59
CA ILE A 113 -2.57 -14.63 13.43
C ILE A 113 -3.75 -13.65 13.23
N VAL A 114 -4.97 -14.07 13.59
CA VAL A 114 -6.16 -13.24 13.43
C VAL A 114 -6.23 -12.27 14.61
N SER A 115 -6.31 -10.98 14.33
CA SER A 115 -6.47 -9.94 15.36
C SER A 115 -7.79 -10.13 16.09
N SER A 116 -7.81 -9.77 17.38
CA SER A 116 -9.01 -9.82 18.22
C SER A 116 -10.19 -9.05 17.60
N PHE A 117 -11.40 -9.34 18.10
CA PHE A 117 -12.58 -8.57 17.75
C PHE A 117 -12.38 -7.10 18.13
N ASN A 118 -12.70 -6.22 17.19
CA ASN A 118 -12.57 -4.78 17.37
C ASN A 118 -13.91 -4.17 16.99
N ARG A 119 -14.59 -3.48 17.93
CA ARG A 119 -15.93 -2.92 17.71
C ARG A 119 -15.99 -1.93 16.54
N ASN A 120 -14.86 -1.32 16.19
CA ASN A 120 -14.75 -0.40 15.05
C ASN A 120 -14.88 -1.10 13.69
N ASP A 121 -14.57 -2.39 13.62
CA ASP A 121 -14.61 -3.13 12.36
C ASP A 121 -16.05 -3.51 11.98
N GLY A 122 -16.97 -3.56 12.96
CA GLY A 122 -18.36 -3.94 12.73
C GLY A 122 -19.03 -4.55 13.96
N LEU A 123 -20.26 -5.00 13.76
CA LEU A 123 -21.09 -5.58 14.80
C LEU A 123 -20.54 -6.92 15.29
N ILE A 124 -20.42 -7.09 16.62
CA ILE A 124 -19.99 -8.37 17.22
C ILE A 124 -21.23 -9.05 17.79
N LEU A 125 -21.62 -10.14 17.14
CA LEU A 125 -22.79 -10.94 17.50
C LEU A 125 -22.35 -12.11 18.38
N ILE A 126 -23.01 -12.25 19.53
CA ILE A 126 -22.67 -13.20 20.59
C ILE A 126 -23.78 -14.24 20.70
N PHE A 127 -23.40 -15.51 20.69
CA PHE A 127 -24.28 -16.66 20.72
C PHE A 127 -24.13 -17.44 22.02
N ASP A 128 -25.27 -17.80 22.60
CA ASP A 128 -25.32 -18.64 23.79
C ASP A 128 -25.03 -20.12 23.47
N ASN A 129 -25.10 -20.95 24.50
CA ASN A 129 -24.87 -22.39 24.39
C ASN A 129 -25.89 -23.11 23.50
N GLU A 130 -27.07 -22.52 23.29
CA GLU A 130 -28.17 -23.08 22.51
C GLU A 130 -28.09 -22.64 21.03
N GLY A 131 -27.21 -21.67 20.73
CA GLY A 131 -27.00 -21.13 19.39
C GLY A 131 -27.95 -19.96 19.08
N GLU A 132 -28.67 -19.47 20.08
CA GLU A 132 -29.49 -18.27 19.97
C GLU A 132 -28.62 -17.02 20.17
N LEU A 133 -29.10 -15.90 19.60
CA LEU A 133 -28.42 -14.62 19.72
C LEU A 133 -28.58 -14.09 21.15
N SER A 134 -27.56 -14.29 21.98
CA SER A 134 -27.54 -13.88 23.38
C SER A 134 -27.36 -12.37 23.55
N GLY A 135 -26.74 -11.71 22.57
CA GLY A 135 -26.49 -10.30 22.63
C GLY A 135 -25.74 -9.78 21.42
N ASP A 136 -25.83 -8.47 21.27
CA ASP A 136 -25.15 -7.72 20.24
C ASP A 136 -24.33 -6.61 20.90
N ARG A 137 -23.02 -6.57 20.64
CA ARG A 137 -22.17 -5.44 21.04
C ARG A 137 -22.20 -4.38 19.95
N SER A 138 -23.37 -3.81 19.71
CA SER A 138 -23.51 -2.61 18.89
C SER A 138 -22.96 -1.41 19.66
N LEU A 139 -22.11 -0.60 19.03
CA LEU A 139 -21.81 0.75 19.50
C LEU A 139 -23.10 1.57 19.43
N THR A 140 -23.78 1.75 20.56
CA THR A 140 -24.83 2.77 20.67
C THR A 140 -24.19 4.14 20.45
N VAL A 141 -24.90 5.13 19.87
CA VAL A 141 -24.33 6.44 19.51
C VAL A 141 -23.63 7.11 20.71
N GLU A 142 -24.16 6.93 21.91
CA GLU A 142 -23.56 7.44 23.16
C GLU A 142 -22.28 6.70 23.56
N GLN A 143 -22.25 5.37 23.37
CA GLN A 143 -21.03 4.58 23.58
C GLN A 143 -20.00 4.81 22.48
N ALA A 144 -20.40 5.15 21.25
CA ALA A 144 -19.48 5.52 20.18
C ALA A 144 -18.82 6.86 20.48
N VAL A 145 -19.57 7.84 20.97
CA VAL A 145 -19.00 9.11 21.42
C VAL A 145 -18.10 8.88 22.64
N GLY A 146 -18.55 8.09 23.62
CA GLY A 146 -17.75 7.73 24.80
C GLY A 146 -16.45 6.99 24.45
N GLU A 147 -16.50 5.98 23.57
CA GLU A 147 -15.33 5.22 23.12
C GLU A 147 -14.42 6.06 22.21
N THR A 148 -14.96 7.03 21.45
CA THR A 148 -14.15 7.99 20.69
C THR A 148 -13.45 9.00 21.61
N VAL A 149 -14.11 9.44 22.68
CA VAL A 149 -13.53 10.33 23.71
C VAL A 149 -12.51 9.57 24.55
N ASP A 150 -12.83 8.36 25.01
CA ASP A 150 -11.91 7.48 25.74
C ASP A 150 -10.72 7.08 24.87
N ARG A 151 -10.90 6.92 23.55
CA ARG A 151 -9.81 6.64 22.62
C ARG A 151 -9.03 7.89 22.24
N LEU A 152 -9.63 9.07 22.22
CA LEU A 152 -8.88 10.33 22.21
C LEU A 152 -8.08 10.47 23.50
N GLU A 153 -8.61 10.04 24.66
CA GLU A 153 -7.89 10.05 25.94
C GLU A 153 -6.83 8.93 26.07
N LEU A 154 -7.03 7.74 25.49
CA LEU A 154 -6.10 6.61 25.56
C LEU A 154 -5.12 6.51 24.37
N GLU A 155 -5.47 7.00 23.18
CA GLU A 155 -4.55 7.14 22.04
C GLU A 155 -3.75 8.46 22.11
N GLU A 156 -4.13 9.39 23.01
CA GLU A 156 -3.28 10.49 23.50
C GLU A 156 -2.40 10.13 24.70
N ASP A 157 -2.02 8.85 24.87
CA ASP A 157 -0.66 8.55 25.36
C ASP A 157 0.37 8.86 24.26
N ILE A 158 0.23 10.05 23.65
CA ILE A 158 1.35 10.81 23.13
C ILE A 158 2.25 10.99 24.35
N ASN A 159 3.18 10.05 24.52
CA ASN A 159 4.12 10.02 25.62
C ASN A 159 4.68 11.43 25.74
N VAL A 160 4.24 12.18 26.75
CA VAL A 160 4.46 13.64 26.81
C VAL A 160 5.96 13.92 26.79
N ILE A 161 6.74 12.96 27.30
CA ILE A 161 8.20 12.91 27.24
C ILE A 161 8.72 12.84 25.80
N TYR A 162 8.11 12.05 24.93
CA TYR A 162 8.47 11.95 23.50
C TYR A 162 8.12 13.24 22.74
N VAL A 163 6.96 13.86 22.97
CA VAL A 163 6.62 15.13 22.31
C VAL A 163 7.48 16.28 22.82
N MET A 164 7.70 16.37 24.13
CA MET A 164 8.63 17.35 24.69
C MET A 164 10.06 17.11 24.20
N GLY A 165 10.48 15.85 24.06
CA GLY A 165 11.77 15.46 23.51
C GLY A 165 11.93 15.84 22.03
N THR A 166 10.92 15.60 21.20
CA THR A 166 10.94 15.98 19.78
C THR A 166 10.95 17.50 19.61
N ILE A 167 10.12 18.24 20.35
CA ILE A 167 10.15 19.71 20.36
C ILE A 167 11.53 20.23 20.79
N ALA A 168 12.11 19.70 21.86
CA ALA A 168 13.44 20.07 22.33
C ALA A 168 14.52 19.80 21.27
N SER A 169 14.46 18.66 20.58
CA SER A 169 15.39 18.32 19.51
C SER A 169 15.30 19.29 18.33
N ILE A 170 14.08 19.66 17.90
CA ILE A 170 13.86 20.60 16.80
C ILE A 170 14.43 21.97 17.17
N LEU A 171 14.16 22.45 18.39
CA LEU A 171 14.73 23.70 18.89
C LEU A 171 16.27 23.66 18.94
N GLY A 172 16.85 22.53 19.36
CA GLY A 172 18.29 22.31 19.33
C GLY A 172 18.88 22.41 17.92
N PHE A 173 18.24 21.78 16.93
CA PHE A 173 18.65 21.87 15.52
C PHE A 173 18.58 23.30 14.98
N LEU A 174 17.51 24.03 15.30
CA LEU A 174 17.35 25.43 14.88
C LEU A 174 18.43 26.33 15.50
N LEU A 175 18.79 26.11 16.77
CA LEU A 175 19.87 26.85 17.42
C LEU A 175 21.24 26.56 16.79
N VAL A 176 21.56 25.30 16.52
CA VAL A 176 22.82 24.94 15.83
C VAL A 176 22.87 25.56 14.44
N PHE A 177 21.78 25.47 13.69
CA PHE A 177 21.70 26.06 12.36
C PHE A 177 21.84 27.60 12.41
N GLY A 178 21.20 28.25 13.39
CA GLY A 178 21.33 29.67 13.65
C GLY A 178 22.77 30.08 13.97
N LEU A 179 23.49 29.30 14.80
CA LEU A 179 24.90 29.54 15.13
C LEU A 179 25.82 29.38 13.91
N ILE A 180 25.60 28.35 13.10
CA ILE A 180 26.36 28.14 11.85
C ILE A 180 26.12 29.31 10.90
N TRP A 181 24.86 29.72 10.73
CA TRP A 181 24.48 30.84 9.88
C TRP A 181 25.09 32.15 10.37
N TRP A 182 25.00 32.42 11.68
CA TRP A 182 25.56 33.62 12.29
C TRP A 182 27.08 33.67 12.15
N ARG A 183 27.79 32.55 12.42
CA ARG A 183 29.24 32.47 12.16
C ARG A 183 29.56 32.70 10.69
N ALA A 184 28.86 32.05 9.77
CA ALA A 184 29.07 32.23 8.34
C ALA A 184 28.85 33.69 7.91
N TRP A 185 27.88 34.37 8.52
CA TRP A 185 27.59 35.78 8.29
C TRP A 185 28.67 36.69 8.87
N GLN A 186 29.14 36.45 10.09
CA GLN A 186 30.28 37.18 10.68
C GLN A 186 31.56 37.00 9.86
N TYR A 187 31.84 35.79 9.38
CA TYR A 187 32.96 35.54 8.46
C TYR A 187 32.82 36.28 7.14
N ARG A 188 31.60 36.56 6.67
CA ARG A 188 31.38 37.37 5.46
C ARG A 188 31.60 38.85 5.73
N GLN A 189 31.22 39.37 6.90
CA GLN A 189 31.42 40.78 7.25
C GLN A 189 32.88 41.10 7.61
N THR A 190 33.59 40.19 8.27
CA THR A 190 34.99 40.36 8.66
C THR A 190 35.97 40.09 7.51
N ARG A 191 35.50 39.54 6.38
CA ARG A 191 36.29 39.46 5.16
C ARG A 191 36.43 40.86 4.58
N LYS A 192 37.59 41.48 4.86
CA LYS A 192 38.11 42.63 4.11
C LYS A 192 37.85 42.38 2.61
N PRO A 193 37.42 43.40 1.84
CA PRO A 193 37.15 43.26 0.41
C PRO A 193 38.35 42.57 -0.22
N ARG A 194 38.12 41.42 -0.87
CA ARG A 194 39.15 40.59 -1.49
C ARG A 194 40.06 41.50 -2.33
N GLN A 195 41.20 41.88 -1.77
CA GLN A 195 42.30 42.37 -2.58
C GLN A 195 42.58 41.28 -3.60
N ARG A 196 42.50 41.66 -4.87
CA ARG A 196 42.60 40.81 -6.06
C ARG A 196 43.48 39.58 -5.78
N MET A 197 42.84 38.42 -5.61
CA MET A 197 43.57 37.16 -5.51
C MET A 197 44.40 37.03 -6.79
N LYS A 198 45.73 36.88 -6.64
CA LYS A 198 46.63 36.56 -7.75
C LYS A 198 46.04 35.38 -8.51
N PRO A 199 45.97 35.42 -9.86
CA PRO A 199 45.37 34.34 -10.64
C PRO A 199 46.07 33.03 -10.28
N MET A 200 45.28 32.02 -9.86
CA MET A 200 45.80 30.67 -9.66
C MET A 200 46.55 30.24 -10.92
N GLN A 201 47.74 29.67 -10.74
CA GLN A 201 48.54 29.11 -11.82
C GLN A 201 47.67 28.17 -12.67
N LYS A 202 47.56 28.50 -13.95
CA LYS A 202 46.86 27.70 -14.98
C LYS A 202 47.60 26.37 -15.18
N HIS A 203 47.40 25.40 -14.30
CA HIS A 203 47.64 24.00 -14.62
C HIS A 203 46.36 23.36 -15.14
N ARG A 204 45.89 23.88 -16.29
CA ARG A 204 44.96 23.19 -17.16
C ARG A 204 45.50 23.39 -18.56
N VAL A 205 46.25 22.40 -19.05
CA VAL A 205 46.54 22.25 -20.47
C VAL A 205 45.18 21.99 -21.13
N GLY A 206 44.48 23.06 -21.45
CA GLY A 206 43.24 22.98 -22.20
C GLY A 206 43.63 22.60 -23.61
N ALA A 207 43.22 21.42 -24.07
CA ALA A 207 43.28 21.10 -25.50
C ALA A 207 42.71 22.25 -26.32
N SER A 208 43.39 22.54 -27.41
CA SER A 208 43.00 23.59 -28.34
C SER A 208 41.60 23.27 -28.90
N SER A 209 40.95 24.29 -29.49
CA SER A 209 39.63 24.06 -30.09
C SER A 209 39.69 23.01 -31.20
N SER A 210 40.75 23.02 -32.00
CA SER A 210 41.00 22.08 -33.09
C SER A 210 41.17 20.65 -32.60
N ASP A 211 41.92 20.43 -31.51
CA ASP A 211 42.10 19.08 -30.95
C ASP A 211 40.74 18.48 -30.51
N LYS A 212 39.89 19.32 -29.93
CA LYS A 212 38.56 18.92 -29.49
C LYS A 212 37.58 18.66 -30.64
N ASP A 213 37.82 19.27 -31.80
CA ASP A 213 37.04 18.99 -33.01
C ASP A 213 37.50 17.65 -33.60
N ALA A 214 38.81 17.43 -33.71
CA ALA A 214 39.38 16.16 -34.16
C ALA A 214 38.91 14.96 -33.31
N PHE A 215 38.98 15.07 -31.97
CA PHE A 215 38.46 14.01 -31.10
C PHE A 215 36.94 13.79 -31.24
N LEU A 216 36.19 14.82 -31.62
CA LEU A 216 34.74 14.70 -31.80
C LEU A 216 34.40 14.04 -33.14
N GLU A 217 35.20 14.27 -34.19
CA GLU A 217 35.09 13.58 -35.48
C GLU A 217 35.41 12.08 -35.34
N GLU A 218 36.39 11.73 -34.49
CA GLU A 218 36.76 10.33 -34.20
C GLU A 218 35.76 9.61 -33.26
N SER A 219 34.78 10.32 -32.69
CA SER A 219 33.85 9.78 -31.69
C SER A 219 32.49 9.41 -32.27
N GLU A 220 31.87 8.36 -31.72
CA GLU A 220 30.51 7.93 -32.07
C GLU A 220 29.46 8.65 -31.20
N GLU A 221 28.36 9.12 -31.78
CA GLU A 221 27.26 9.74 -31.01
C GLU A 221 26.40 8.68 -30.31
N VAL A 222 26.46 8.64 -28.97
CA VAL A 222 25.70 7.66 -28.15
C VAL A 222 24.36 8.23 -27.67
N SER A 223 24.25 9.56 -27.56
CA SER A 223 23.00 10.26 -27.26
C SER A 223 23.14 11.73 -27.63
N LYS A 224 22.02 12.44 -27.80
CA LYS A 224 21.99 13.86 -28.19
C LYS A 224 23.05 14.69 -27.46
N ASN A 225 24.04 15.18 -28.21
CA ASN A 225 25.17 15.99 -27.72
C ASN A 225 26.17 15.27 -26.79
N VAL A 226 26.22 13.93 -26.79
CA VAL A 226 27.17 13.11 -26.04
C VAL A 226 27.77 12.05 -26.96
N PHE A 227 29.08 12.11 -27.10
CA PHE A 227 29.88 11.28 -27.99
C PHE A 227 30.79 10.38 -27.15
N LYS A 228 31.02 9.15 -27.60
CA LYS A 228 31.94 8.20 -26.98
C LYS A 228 33.16 8.03 -27.89
N HIS A 229 34.33 8.25 -27.32
CA HIS A 229 35.60 8.10 -28.03
C HIS A 229 36.12 6.65 -27.89
N PRO A 230 36.81 6.09 -28.90
CA PRO A 230 37.41 4.75 -28.85
C PRO A 230 38.36 4.54 -27.66
N GLN A 231 39.07 5.59 -27.22
CA GLN A 231 39.94 5.56 -26.04
C GLN A 231 39.17 5.48 -24.69
N GLY A 232 37.84 5.34 -24.70
CA GLY A 232 37.04 5.03 -23.51
C GLY A 232 36.51 6.22 -22.71
N PHE A 233 36.71 7.46 -23.17
CA PHE A 233 36.13 8.65 -22.55
C PHE A 233 34.90 9.17 -23.31
N PHE A 234 34.17 10.07 -22.67
CA PHE A 234 32.97 10.70 -23.22
C PHE A 234 33.20 12.20 -23.49
N ILE A 235 32.77 12.67 -24.65
CA ILE A 235 32.79 14.08 -25.04
C ILE A 235 31.35 14.58 -25.00
N ALA A 236 31.07 15.64 -24.23
CA ALA A 236 29.76 16.26 -24.22
C ALA A 236 29.80 17.69 -24.78
N ARG A 237 28.83 18.00 -25.64
CA ARG A 237 28.60 19.32 -26.24
C ARG A 237 27.53 20.05 -25.42
N GLY A 238 27.94 21.06 -24.66
CA GLY A 238 27.02 21.86 -23.87
C GLY A 238 26.16 22.82 -24.72
N LYS A 239 25.15 23.44 -24.11
CA LYS A 239 24.21 24.37 -24.78
C LYS A 239 24.86 25.53 -25.56
N ARG A 240 26.06 25.96 -25.17
CA ARG A 240 26.85 27.03 -25.83
C ARG A 240 27.90 26.49 -26.81
N GLY A 241 27.77 25.26 -27.29
CA GLY A 241 28.73 24.61 -28.18
C GLY A 241 30.06 24.20 -27.53
N LYS A 242 30.22 24.42 -26.21
CA LYS A 242 31.46 24.08 -25.50
C LYS A 242 31.59 22.56 -25.34
N ARG A 243 32.73 22.03 -25.78
CA ARG A 243 33.09 20.61 -25.72
C ARG A 243 33.95 20.32 -24.49
N ARG A 244 33.61 19.26 -23.76
CA ARG A 244 34.23 18.86 -22.48
C ARG A 244 34.35 17.35 -22.42
N PHE A 245 35.42 16.89 -21.76
CA PHE A 245 35.75 15.47 -21.60
C PHE A 245 35.33 14.97 -20.22
N PHE A 246 34.77 13.77 -20.16
CA PHE A 246 34.31 13.11 -18.95
C PHE A 246 34.71 11.64 -18.97
N SER A 247 35.03 11.09 -17.79
CA SER A 247 35.30 9.65 -17.64
C SER A 247 34.04 8.79 -17.71
N GLY A 248 32.87 9.35 -17.39
CA GLY A 248 31.61 8.61 -17.29
C GLY A 248 30.46 9.23 -18.07
N ARG A 249 29.60 8.36 -18.64
CA ARG A 249 28.41 8.74 -19.43
C ARG A 249 27.42 9.63 -18.65
N ILE A 250 27.23 9.35 -17.36
CA ILE A 250 26.28 10.07 -16.50
C ILE A 250 26.66 11.56 -16.40
N TRP A 251 27.95 11.82 -16.15
CA TRP A 251 28.48 13.18 -16.03
C TRP A 251 28.44 13.94 -17.36
N ALA A 252 28.75 13.26 -18.46
CA ALA A 252 28.62 13.80 -19.81
C ALA A 252 27.16 14.22 -20.12
N ARG A 253 26.18 13.39 -19.73
CA ARG A 253 24.76 13.68 -19.91
C ARG A 253 24.28 14.84 -19.04
N LEU A 254 24.70 14.91 -17.79
CA LEU A 254 24.39 16.01 -16.88
C LEU A 254 24.98 17.34 -17.39
N TYR A 255 26.18 17.30 -17.98
CA TYR A 255 26.75 18.48 -18.61
C TYR A 255 25.97 18.92 -19.84
N ALA A 256 25.60 18.00 -20.73
CA ALA A 256 24.82 18.31 -21.93
C ALA A 256 23.44 18.90 -21.60
N SER A 257 22.74 18.37 -20.59
CA SER A 257 21.38 18.82 -20.24
C SER A 257 21.35 20.04 -19.31
N ARG A 258 22.16 20.03 -18.23
CA ARG A 258 22.12 21.02 -17.13
C ARG A 258 23.36 21.91 -17.04
N GLY A 259 24.42 21.62 -17.80
CA GLY A 259 25.66 22.43 -17.80
C GLY A 259 26.56 22.23 -16.58
N TRP A 260 26.33 21.16 -15.80
CA TRP A 260 27.09 20.87 -14.58
C TRP A 260 28.48 20.32 -14.89
N ARG A 261 29.50 20.87 -14.22
CA ARG A 261 30.92 20.58 -14.50
C ARG A 261 31.56 19.78 -13.37
N LEU A 262 31.05 18.57 -13.15
CA LEU A 262 31.58 17.64 -12.16
C LEU A 262 32.35 16.54 -12.89
N PHE A 263 33.51 16.16 -12.35
CA PHE A 263 34.37 15.08 -12.90
C PHE A 263 34.81 15.30 -14.36
N GLU A 264 35.09 16.55 -14.73
CA GLU A 264 35.75 16.88 -16.00
C GLU A 264 37.20 16.36 -15.96
N ILE A 265 37.58 15.54 -16.93
CA ILE A 265 38.96 15.09 -17.10
C ILE A 265 39.74 16.07 -17.98
N SER A 266 41.05 16.12 -17.81
CA SER A 266 41.92 16.82 -18.76
C SER A 266 41.83 16.16 -20.13
N ALA A 267 42.09 16.92 -21.19
CA ALA A 267 42.13 16.36 -22.52
C ALA A 267 43.23 15.27 -22.58
N PRO A 268 42.92 14.08 -23.11
CA PRO A 268 43.94 13.05 -23.31
C PRO A 268 44.98 13.57 -24.31
N LYS A 269 46.23 13.15 -24.12
CA LYS A 269 47.29 13.44 -25.11
C LYS A 269 46.94 12.65 -26.36
N ARG A 270 46.86 13.33 -27.51
CA ARG A 270 46.82 12.64 -28.79
C ARG A 270 48.15 11.91 -28.90
N GLU A 271 48.12 10.59 -29.05
CA GLU A 271 49.30 9.84 -29.44
C GLU A 271 49.70 10.41 -30.80
N GLN A 272 50.79 11.17 -30.82
CA GLN A 272 51.37 11.57 -32.10
C GLN A 272 51.73 10.25 -32.79
N PRO A 273 51.39 10.08 -34.08
CA PRO A 273 51.89 8.93 -34.81
C PRO A 273 53.39 8.90 -34.58
N VAL A 274 53.88 7.82 -33.98
CA VAL A 274 55.32 7.59 -33.86
C VAL A 274 55.81 7.70 -35.30
N ALA A 275 56.60 8.73 -35.58
CA ALA A 275 57.29 8.85 -36.85
C ALA A 275 58.25 7.66 -36.91
N GLY A 276 57.75 6.55 -37.45
CA GLY A 276 58.44 5.28 -37.54
C GLY A 276 58.62 4.96 -39.02
N GLU A 277 59.90 4.89 -39.37
CA GLU A 277 60.50 4.20 -40.52
C GLU A 277 60.37 4.82 -41.91
#